data_AF-A0A345RA40-F1
#
_entry.id   AF-A0A345RA40-F1
#
_cell.length_a   1.000
_cell.length_b   1.000
_cell.length_c   1.000
_cell.angle_alpha   90.00
_cell.angle_beta   90.00
_cell.angle_gamma   90.00
#
_symmetry.space_group_name_H-M   'P 1'
#
loop_
_entity.id
_entity.type
_entity.pdbx_description
1 polymer ?
#
loop_
_entity_poly.entity_id
_entity_poly.type
_entity_poly.pdbx_seq_one_letter_code
_entity_poly.pdbx_strand_id
1 'polypeptide(L)'
;MRSAILILLLALAPPVGGALAEQEVQQIGDAERGEKLFSKCSGCHEVGAGAESGIGPHLNGIYGRKAAAIDGFFYSKGIERAASDGLVWTLETLDAYIDNPKALVSGTRMSFRGIKDPQDRHDVLAYLRIFSDNPANIPEAAPTAQAREVDLPPEILAIVGDPEYGAYLSSECSTCHQIDGSDAGIPSITHWPKEDFVVAMHAYKRKLRPHPVMQMMAGRLSDEEIAALAAYYGALD
;
A
#
# COMPACT_ATOMS: atom_id res chain seq x y z
N MET A 1 17.80 59.27 43.35
CA MET A 1 16.46 59.06 42.75
C MET A 1 16.58 57.96 41.70
N ARG A 2 15.86 56.85 41.94
CA ARG A 2 15.44 55.78 41.00
C ARG A 2 16.51 55.00 40.21
N SER A 3 16.77 53.80 40.72
CA SER A 3 17.30 52.62 40.03
C SER A 3 16.55 52.29 38.73
N ALA A 4 17.27 51.80 37.72
CA ALA A 4 16.70 50.98 36.67
C ALA A 4 17.72 49.89 36.29
N ILE A 5 17.44 48.67 36.73
CA ILE A 5 18.11 47.43 36.35
C ILE A 5 17.54 47.04 34.99
N LEU A 6 18.37 47.04 33.94
CA LEU A 6 17.99 46.57 32.61
C LEU A 6 18.28 45.05 32.55
N ILE A 7 17.22 44.24 32.63
CA ILE A 7 17.30 42.78 32.47
C ILE A 7 17.47 42.48 30.97
N LEU A 8 18.62 41.94 30.61
CA LEU A 8 18.92 41.41 29.28
C LEU A 8 18.25 40.04 29.12
N LEU A 9 17.10 39.98 28.44
CA LEU A 9 16.46 38.73 28.03
C LEU A 9 17.18 38.18 26.79
N LEU A 10 18.08 37.22 27.00
CA LEU A 10 18.66 36.39 25.94
C LEU A 10 17.59 35.38 25.49
N ALA A 11 16.96 35.62 24.35
CA ALA A 11 16.04 34.66 23.74
C ALA A 11 16.84 33.48 23.16
N LEU A 12 16.78 32.34 23.84
CA LEU A 12 17.35 31.07 23.36
C LEU A 12 16.38 30.48 22.33
N ALA A 13 16.66 30.68 21.04
CA ALA A 13 15.93 30.00 19.97
C ALA A 13 16.39 28.53 19.89
N PRO A 14 15.50 27.54 19.97
CA PRO A 14 15.86 26.15 19.76
C PRO A 14 16.25 25.91 18.29
N PRO A 15 17.16 24.97 18.00
CA PRO A 15 17.52 24.64 16.64
C PRO A 15 16.30 24.02 15.95
N VAL A 16 15.83 24.66 14.88
CA VAL A 16 14.86 24.09 13.94
C VAL A 16 15.61 23.07 13.08
N GLY A 17 15.94 21.93 13.68
CA GLY A 17 16.37 20.75 12.96
C GLY A 17 15.12 20.04 12.46
N GLY A 18 14.80 20.22 11.17
CA GLY A 18 13.81 19.40 10.49
C GLY A 18 14.29 17.94 10.50
N ALA A 19 13.77 17.15 11.42
CA ALA A 19 13.82 15.69 11.31
C ALA A 19 12.99 15.33 10.07
N LEU A 20 13.66 15.00 8.97
CA LEU A 20 13.05 14.23 7.91
C LEU A 20 12.68 12.89 8.56
N ALA A 21 11.39 12.69 8.84
CA ALA A 21 10.88 11.40 9.26
C ALA A 21 11.23 10.38 8.16
N GLU A 22 12.15 9.48 8.47
CA GLU A 22 12.39 8.28 7.68
C GLU A 22 11.06 7.51 7.63
N GLN A 23 10.55 7.34 6.41
CA GLN A 23 9.35 6.56 6.14
C GLN A 23 9.62 5.12 6.59
N GLU A 24 8.94 4.64 7.63
CA GLU A 24 8.89 3.20 7.91
C GLU A 24 8.08 2.53 6.80
N VAL A 25 8.79 2.13 5.75
CA VAL A 25 8.28 1.24 4.71
C VAL A 25 7.93 -0.07 5.41
N GLN A 26 6.64 -0.38 5.53
CA GLN A 26 6.23 -1.72 5.91
C GLN A 26 6.60 -2.67 4.77
N GLN A 27 7.76 -3.31 4.92
CA GLN A 27 8.33 -4.18 3.90
C GLN A 27 7.41 -5.40 3.71
N ILE A 28 7.12 -5.73 2.45
CA ILE A 28 6.36 -6.94 2.05
C ILE A 28 6.93 -8.18 2.77
N GLY A 29 8.26 -8.23 2.91
CA GLY A 29 9.06 -9.19 3.65
C GLY A 29 10.51 -8.73 3.72
N ASP A 30 11.38 -9.55 4.30
CA ASP A 30 12.82 -9.28 4.41
C ASP A 30 13.52 -9.66 3.09
N ALA A 31 13.99 -8.65 2.35
CA ALA A 31 14.64 -8.86 1.06
C ALA A 31 15.99 -9.59 1.16
N GLU A 32 16.73 -9.49 2.27
CA GLU A 32 17.99 -10.21 2.47
C GLU A 32 17.73 -11.71 2.69
N ARG A 33 16.65 -12.05 3.41
CA ARG A 33 16.16 -13.43 3.47
C ARG A 33 15.64 -13.89 2.12
N GLY A 34 14.93 -13.02 1.41
CA GLY A 34 14.41 -13.26 0.08
C GLY A 34 15.48 -13.63 -0.93
N GLU A 35 16.62 -12.93 -0.91
CA GLU A 35 17.78 -13.23 -1.74
C GLU A 35 18.27 -14.68 -1.55
N LYS A 36 18.37 -15.12 -0.29
CA LYS A 36 18.77 -16.51 0.03
C LYS A 36 17.75 -17.51 -0.49
N LEU A 37 16.47 -17.22 -0.35
CA LEU A 37 15.37 -18.07 -0.83
C LEU A 37 15.25 -18.08 -2.35
N PHE A 38 15.73 -17.03 -3.04
CA PHE A 38 15.78 -16.96 -4.50
C PHE A 38 16.65 -18.04 -5.14
N SER A 39 17.53 -18.70 -4.37
CA SER A 39 18.24 -19.93 -4.80
C SER A 39 17.31 -21.03 -5.33
N LYS A 40 16.04 -21.05 -4.90
CA LYS A 40 14.99 -21.96 -5.41
C LYS A 40 14.53 -21.62 -6.83
N CYS A 41 14.80 -20.40 -7.30
CA CYS A 41 14.37 -19.83 -8.57
C CYS A 41 15.53 -19.66 -9.56
N SER A 42 16.74 -19.40 -9.03
CA SER A 42 17.93 -19.03 -9.82
C SER A 42 18.42 -20.10 -10.79
N GLY A 43 18.02 -21.37 -10.61
CA GLY A 43 18.28 -22.43 -11.58
C GLY A 43 17.51 -22.28 -12.89
N CYS A 44 16.50 -21.41 -12.96
CA CYS A 44 15.69 -21.18 -14.15
C CYS A 44 15.55 -19.70 -14.52
N HIS A 45 15.61 -18.81 -13.53
CA HIS A 45 15.32 -17.39 -13.69
C HIS A 45 16.50 -16.53 -13.28
N GLU A 46 16.70 -15.44 -14.00
CA GLU A 46 17.71 -14.44 -13.70
C GLU A 46 17.08 -13.10 -13.29
N VAL A 47 17.82 -12.35 -12.47
CA VAL A 47 17.53 -10.99 -12.01
C VAL A 47 18.81 -10.15 -12.00
N GLY A 48 18.66 -8.84 -12.09
CA GLY A 48 19.78 -7.90 -12.05
C GLY A 48 20.25 -7.42 -13.42
N ALA A 49 21.35 -6.66 -13.41
CA ALA A 49 21.91 -6.08 -14.62
C ALA A 49 22.36 -7.17 -15.59
N GLY A 50 21.84 -7.14 -16.82
CA GLY A 50 22.16 -8.12 -17.85
C GLY A 50 21.44 -9.46 -17.72
N ALA A 51 20.40 -9.57 -16.88
CA ALA A 51 19.63 -10.81 -16.76
C ALA A 51 19.04 -11.26 -18.11
N GLU A 52 19.25 -12.54 -18.45
CA GLU A 52 18.77 -13.14 -19.69
C GLU A 52 17.60 -14.10 -19.44
N SER A 53 16.87 -14.41 -20.51
CA SER A 53 15.81 -15.43 -20.46
C SER A 53 16.35 -16.76 -21.01
N GLY A 54 16.24 -17.82 -20.20
CA GLY A 54 16.76 -19.15 -20.51
C GLY A 54 15.73 -20.25 -20.32
N ILE A 55 15.85 -21.04 -19.24
CA ILE A 55 14.84 -22.06 -18.89
C ILE A 55 13.51 -21.37 -18.51
N GLY A 56 13.60 -20.29 -17.73
CA GLY A 56 12.53 -19.37 -17.43
C GLY A 56 12.84 -17.96 -17.98
N PRO A 57 11.82 -17.09 -18.07
CA PRO A 57 12.03 -15.69 -18.40
C PRO A 57 12.76 -14.96 -17.27
N HIS A 58 13.50 -13.89 -17.58
CA HIS A 58 14.05 -13.01 -16.54
C HIS A 58 12.92 -12.36 -15.71
N LEU A 59 13.23 -12.05 -14.44
CA LEU A 59 12.23 -11.54 -13.49
C LEU A 59 12.38 -10.04 -13.19
N ASN A 60 13.31 -9.34 -13.85
CA ASN A 60 13.35 -7.87 -13.80
C ASN A 60 12.02 -7.26 -14.28
N GLY A 61 11.54 -6.24 -13.57
CA GLY A 61 10.30 -5.53 -13.92
C GLY A 61 9.06 -6.42 -13.90
N ILE A 62 9.00 -7.43 -13.02
CA ILE A 62 7.89 -8.38 -13.03
C ILE A 62 6.60 -7.78 -12.46
N TYR A 63 6.68 -6.87 -11.49
CA TYR A 63 5.49 -6.29 -10.87
C TYR A 63 4.71 -5.40 -11.83
N GLY A 64 3.40 -5.62 -11.94
CA GLY A 64 2.52 -4.93 -12.88
C GLY A 64 2.66 -5.41 -14.33
N ARG A 65 3.63 -6.28 -14.63
CA ARG A 65 3.82 -6.81 -15.97
C ARG A 65 2.73 -7.82 -16.31
N LYS A 66 2.16 -7.72 -17.51
CA LYS A 66 1.26 -8.75 -18.04
C LYS A 66 1.99 -10.11 -18.10
N ALA A 67 1.30 -11.20 -17.81
CA ALA A 67 1.86 -12.52 -18.03
C ALA A 67 2.24 -12.71 -19.52
N ALA A 68 3.24 -13.55 -19.78
CA ALA A 68 3.72 -13.84 -21.14
C ALA A 68 4.24 -12.62 -21.95
N ALA A 69 4.74 -11.55 -21.30
CA ALA A 69 5.06 -10.28 -21.97
C ALA A 69 6.53 -10.07 -22.38
N ILE A 70 7.46 -11.00 -22.11
CA ILE A 70 8.85 -10.87 -22.59
C ILE A 70 8.94 -11.38 -24.02
N ASP A 71 9.30 -10.49 -24.93
CA ASP A 71 9.46 -10.80 -26.35
C ASP A 71 10.55 -11.87 -26.57
N GLY A 72 10.28 -12.80 -27.47
CA GLY A 72 11.22 -13.86 -27.84
C GLY A 72 11.31 -15.04 -26.85
N PHE A 73 10.66 -14.98 -25.68
CA PHE A 73 10.60 -16.13 -24.77
C PHE A 73 9.45 -17.08 -25.11
N PHE A 74 9.73 -18.39 -25.14
CA PHE A 74 8.73 -19.41 -25.46
C PHE A 74 7.93 -19.85 -24.21
N TYR A 75 6.82 -19.17 -23.97
CA TYR A 75 5.92 -19.49 -22.86
C TYR A 75 5.18 -20.82 -23.05
N SER A 76 4.64 -21.34 -21.95
CA SER A 76 3.70 -22.46 -22.00
C SER A 76 2.33 -21.99 -22.44
N LYS A 77 1.57 -22.84 -23.16
CA LYS A 77 0.17 -22.57 -23.53
C LYS A 77 -0.72 -22.15 -22.35
N GLY A 78 -0.46 -22.68 -21.15
CA GLY A 78 -1.18 -22.28 -19.93
C GLY A 78 -0.97 -20.80 -19.58
N ILE A 79 0.28 -20.35 -19.56
CA ILE A 79 0.65 -18.96 -19.29
C ILE A 79 0.17 -18.01 -20.40
N GLU A 80 0.26 -18.41 -21.67
CA GLU A 80 -0.27 -17.62 -22.79
C GLU A 80 -1.79 -17.43 -22.69
N ARG A 81 -2.52 -18.49 -22.30
CA ARG A 81 -3.96 -18.41 -22.05
C ARG A 81 -4.26 -17.48 -20.88
N ALA A 82 -3.61 -17.67 -19.73
CA ALA A 82 -3.81 -16.83 -18.56
C ALA A 82 -3.53 -15.35 -18.87
N ALA A 83 -2.50 -15.06 -19.67
CA ALA A 83 -2.22 -13.71 -20.15
C ALA A 83 -3.34 -13.15 -21.04
N SER A 84 -3.92 -13.98 -21.92
CA SER A 84 -5.06 -13.60 -22.77
C SER A 84 -6.32 -13.33 -21.95
N ASP A 85 -6.49 -14.06 -20.84
CA ASP A 85 -7.59 -13.91 -19.88
C ASP A 85 -7.36 -12.73 -18.90
N GLY A 86 -6.24 -12.01 -19.04
CA GLY A 86 -5.97 -10.78 -18.29
C GLY A 86 -5.04 -10.92 -17.09
N LEU A 87 -4.33 -12.04 -16.93
CA LEU A 87 -3.37 -12.21 -15.83
C LEU A 87 -2.26 -11.15 -15.89
N VAL A 88 -2.15 -10.38 -14.81
CA VAL A 88 -1.10 -9.40 -14.53
C VAL A 88 -0.40 -9.80 -13.24
N TRP A 89 0.92 -9.64 -13.19
CA TRP A 89 1.73 -9.98 -12.02
C TRP A 89 1.66 -8.87 -10.95
N THR A 90 0.61 -8.91 -10.15
CA THR A 90 0.46 -8.17 -8.88
C THR A 90 1.15 -8.91 -7.73
N LEU A 91 1.20 -8.30 -6.54
CA LEU A 91 1.66 -9.00 -5.34
C LEU A 91 0.82 -10.25 -5.07
N GLU A 92 -0.52 -10.17 -5.12
CA GLU A 92 -1.38 -11.31 -4.79
C GLU A 92 -1.24 -12.45 -5.80
N THR A 93 -1.19 -12.11 -7.09
CA THR A 93 -1.07 -13.12 -8.15
C THR A 93 0.31 -13.76 -8.17
N LEU A 94 1.38 -13.01 -7.86
CA LEU A 94 2.71 -13.58 -7.68
C LEU A 94 2.77 -14.47 -6.44
N ASP A 95 2.19 -14.06 -5.31
CA ASP A 95 2.13 -14.88 -4.09
C ASP A 95 1.41 -16.21 -4.35
N ALA A 96 0.22 -16.14 -4.95
CA ALA A 96 -0.57 -17.33 -5.32
C ALA A 96 0.18 -18.23 -6.31
N TYR A 97 0.88 -17.64 -7.29
CA TYR A 97 1.63 -18.39 -8.28
C TYR A 97 2.86 -19.08 -7.68
N ILE A 98 3.57 -18.41 -6.76
CA ILE A 98 4.74 -18.99 -6.07
C ILE A 98 4.29 -20.05 -5.04
N ASP A 99 3.10 -19.94 -4.44
CA ASP A 99 2.56 -21.01 -3.58
C ASP A 99 2.28 -22.28 -4.40
N ASN A 100 1.62 -22.15 -5.55
CA ASN A 100 1.31 -23.29 -6.40
C ASN A 100 1.08 -22.90 -7.88
N PRO A 101 2.14 -22.94 -8.71
CA PRO A 101 2.05 -22.48 -10.10
C PRO A 101 1.02 -23.25 -10.93
N LYS A 102 0.91 -24.57 -10.69
CA LYS A 102 0.02 -25.44 -11.44
C LYS A 102 -1.46 -25.27 -11.05
N ALA A 103 -1.73 -24.79 -9.83
CA ALA A 103 -3.08 -24.49 -9.39
C ALA A 103 -3.58 -23.19 -10.01
N LEU A 104 -2.75 -22.13 -10.02
CA LEU A 104 -3.15 -20.86 -10.61
C LEU A 104 -3.16 -20.92 -12.16
N VAL A 105 -2.15 -21.56 -12.77
CA VAL A 105 -2.04 -21.66 -14.23
C VAL A 105 -1.90 -23.11 -14.67
N SER A 106 -3.03 -23.72 -15.00
CA SER A 106 -3.06 -25.09 -15.52
C SER A 106 -2.28 -25.19 -16.84
N GLY A 107 -1.37 -26.17 -16.92
CA GLY A 107 -0.50 -26.38 -18.07
C GLY A 107 0.71 -25.44 -18.13
N THR A 108 1.05 -24.76 -17.04
CA THR A 108 2.33 -24.04 -16.94
C THR A 108 3.52 -25.00 -17.05
N ARG A 109 4.59 -24.55 -17.73
CA ARG A 109 5.87 -25.27 -17.82
C ARG A 109 6.76 -25.06 -16.58
N MET A 110 6.40 -24.14 -15.69
CA MET A 110 7.13 -23.91 -14.44
C MET A 110 6.90 -25.10 -13.49
N SER A 111 7.84 -26.06 -13.51
CA SER A 111 7.80 -27.25 -12.65
C SER A 111 8.34 -26.96 -11.25
N PHE A 112 7.73 -26.00 -10.56
CA PHE A 112 8.09 -25.60 -9.21
C PHE A 112 7.10 -26.19 -8.19
N ARG A 113 7.61 -26.72 -7.07
CA ARG A 113 6.78 -27.34 -6.01
C ARG A 113 6.00 -26.33 -5.17
N GLY A 114 6.40 -25.06 -5.27
CA GLY A 114 5.84 -23.96 -4.49
C GLY A 114 6.56 -23.72 -3.17
N ILE A 115 6.34 -22.54 -2.59
CA ILE A 115 6.78 -22.17 -1.23
C ILE A 115 5.53 -22.04 -0.36
N LYS A 116 5.38 -22.92 0.64
CA LYS A 116 4.16 -23.01 1.45
C LYS A 116 4.11 -22.01 2.60
N ASP A 117 5.27 -21.70 3.16
CA ASP A 117 5.38 -20.70 4.18
C ASP A 117 5.10 -19.30 3.60
N PRO A 118 4.09 -18.56 4.09
CA PRO A 118 3.76 -17.24 3.58
C PRO A 118 4.89 -16.22 3.76
N GLN A 119 5.63 -16.29 4.87
CA GLN A 119 6.74 -15.37 5.12
C GLN A 119 7.87 -15.60 4.11
N ASP A 120 8.24 -16.85 3.85
CA ASP A 120 9.25 -17.17 2.84
C ASP A 120 8.84 -16.68 1.44
N ARG A 121 7.54 -16.76 1.08
CA ARG A 121 7.07 -16.19 -0.20
C ARG A 121 7.22 -14.67 -0.22
N HIS A 122 6.74 -14.02 0.82
CA HIS A 122 6.79 -12.57 0.96
C HIS A 122 8.23 -12.03 0.93
N ASP A 123 9.18 -12.73 1.54
CA ASP A 123 10.60 -12.37 1.50
C ASP A 123 11.15 -12.46 0.08
N VAL A 124 10.88 -13.55 -0.66
CA VAL A 124 11.29 -13.68 -2.08
C VAL A 124 10.65 -12.58 -2.91
N LEU A 125 9.38 -12.25 -2.67
CA LEU A 125 8.68 -11.17 -3.36
C LEU A 125 9.31 -9.81 -3.07
N ALA A 126 9.71 -9.55 -1.82
CA ALA A 126 10.46 -8.35 -1.43
C ALA A 126 11.81 -8.27 -2.15
N TYR A 127 12.53 -9.38 -2.28
CA TYR A 127 13.78 -9.45 -3.06
C TYR A 127 13.54 -9.16 -4.55
N LEU A 128 12.55 -9.78 -5.18
CA LEU A 128 12.21 -9.54 -6.59
C LEU A 128 11.80 -8.07 -6.86
N ARG A 129 11.26 -7.40 -5.84
CA ARG A 129 10.87 -5.98 -5.93
C ARG A 129 12.07 -5.07 -6.18
N ILE A 130 13.26 -5.41 -5.69
CA ILE A 130 14.51 -4.65 -5.92
C ILE A 130 14.84 -4.56 -7.42
N PHE A 131 14.42 -5.55 -8.20
CA PHE A 131 14.68 -5.64 -9.64
C PHE A 131 13.51 -5.18 -10.51
N SER A 132 12.48 -4.60 -9.90
CA SER A 132 11.35 -3.98 -10.61
C SER A 132 11.38 -2.48 -10.41
N ASP A 133 10.83 -1.71 -11.36
CA ASP A 133 10.94 -0.25 -11.38
C ASP A 133 10.68 0.37 -9.99
N ASN A 134 11.59 1.27 -9.61
CA ASN A 134 11.65 1.95 -8.32
C ASN A 134 10.23 2.32 -7.82
N PRO A 135 9.77 1.79 -6.67
CA PRO A 135 8.35 1.64 -6.32
C PRO A 135 7.66 2.96 -5.93
N ALA A 136 7.50 3.88 -6.87
CA ALA A 136 6.69 5.08 -6.67
C ALA A 136 5.74 5.46 -7.83
N ASN A 137 5.92 4.97 -9.07
CA ASN A 137 5.13 5.51 -10.20
C ASN A 137 4.85 4.48 -11.31
N ILE A 138 4.03 3.47 -11.04
CA ILE A 138 3.26 2.79 -12.09
C ILE A 138 1.77 2.90 -11.70
N PRO A 139 0.98 3.80 -12.32
CA PRO A 139 -0.43 4.01 -11.99
C PRO A 139 -1.30 2.74 -12.10
N GLU A 140 -0.87 1.76 -12.90
CA GLU A 140 -1.62 0.55 -13.22
C GLU A 140 -1.25 -0.67 -12.35
N ALA A 141 -0.21 -0.60 -11.53
CA ALA A 141 0.16 -1.68 -10.61
C ALA A 141 -0.47 -1.40 -9.23
N ALA A 142 -1.30 -2.32 -8.73
CA ALA A 142 -1.85 -2.24 -7.38
C ALA A 142 -0.71 -1.95 -6.37
N PRO A 143 -0.85 -0.94 -5.47
CA PRO A 143 0.18 -0.60 -4.50
C PRO A 143 0.50 -1.82 -3.63
N THR A 144 1.72 -2.33 -3.74
CA THR A 144 2.17 -3.53 -3.01
C THR A 144 2.73 -3.22 -1.62
N ALA A 145 2.74 -1.94 -1.22
CA ALA A 145 2.85 -1.55 0.17
C ALA A 145 1.45 -1.13 0.61
N GLN A 146 0.94 -1.67 1.72
CA GLN A 146 -0.13 -0.98 2.43
C GLN A 146 0.47 0.31 2.98
N ALA A 147 0.48 1.35 2.15
CA ALA A 147 0.90 2.66 2.59
C ALA A 147 -0.15 3.14 3.58
N ARG A 148 0.21 3.19 4.86
CA ARG A 148 -0.44 4.13 5.75
C ARG A 148 -0.06 5.51 5.23
N GLU A 149 -0.93 6.07 4.39
CA GLU A 149 -0.67 7.28 3.61
C GLU A 149 -0.35 8.51 4.48
N VAL A 150 -0.67 8.41 5.76
CA VAL A 150 -0.31 9.35 6.81
C VAL A 150 0.12 8.58 8.05
N ASP A 151 1.33 8.86 8.53
CA ASP A 151 1.69 8.50 9.91
C ASP A 151 1.02 9.49 10.87
N LEU A 152 0.20 8.93 11.75
CA LEU A 152 -0.58 9.67 12.73
C LEU A 152 -0.01 9.42 14.11
N PRO A 153 0.19 10.47 14.93
CA PRO A 153 0.58 10.30 16.32
C PRO A 153 -0.33 9.27 17.00
N PRO A 154 0.21 8.35 17.84
CA PRO A 154 -0.56 7.31 18.51
C PRO A 154 -1.77 7.87 19.27
N GLU A 155 -1.68 9.11 19.74
CA GLU A 155 -2.74 9.81 20.45
C GLU A 155 -3.98 10.03 19.57
N ILE A 156 -3.80 10.33 18.28
CA ILE A 156 -4.92 10.52 17.32
C ILE A 156 -5.60 9.19 17.03
N LEU A 157 -4.81 8.12 16.88
CA LEU A 157 -5.31 6.77 16.59
C LEU A 157 -6.02 6.15 17.80
N ALA A 158 -5.64 6.55 19.00
CA ALA A 158 -6.24 6.10 20.25
C ALA A 158 -7.54 6.84 20.61
N ILE A 159 -7.95 7.85 19.85
CA ILE A 159 -9.21 8.57 20.11
C ILE A 159 -10.38 7.60 19.91
N VAL A 160 -11.12 7.35 21.00
CA VAL A 160 -12.35 6.57 20.95
C VAL A 160 -13.48 7.47 20.46
N GLY A 161 -13.94 7.26 19.23
CA GLY A 161 -15.04 8.01 18.64
C GLY A 161 -16.41 7.66 19.25
N ASP A 162 -17.26 8.66 19.43
CA ASP A 162 -18.67 8.50 19.80
C ASP A 162 -19.51 8.22 18.55
N PRO A 163 -20.12 7.01 18.42
CA PRO A 163 -20.90 6.66 17.24
C PRO A 163 -22.22 7.44 17.11
N GLU A 164 -22.82 7.91 18.22
CA GLU A 164 -24.03 8.75 18.16
C GLU A 164 -23.69 10.13 17.61
N TYR A 165 -22.55 10.68 18.01
CA TYR A 165 -22.04 11.93 17.45
C TYR A 165 -21.62 11.76 15.98
N GLY A 166 -21.00 10.63 15.64
CA GLY A 166 -20.68 10.28 14.25
C GLY A 166 -21.92 10.19 13.36
N ALA A 167 -23.02 9.62 13.86
CA ALA A 167 -24.30 9.56 13.16
C ALA A 167 -24.91 10.95 12.92
N TYR A 168 -24.71 11.90 13.83
CA TYR A 168 -25.13 13.29 13.63
C TYR A 168 -24.32 13.97 12.51
N LEU A 169 -22.99 13.81 12.54
CA LEU A 169 -22.08 14.38 11.55
C LEU A 169 -22.20 13.76 10.15
N SER A 170 -22.67 12.50 10.05
CA SER A 170 -22.75 11.75 8.79
C SER A 170 -23.75 12.31 7.77
N SER A 171 -24.68 13.15 8.21
CA SER A 171 -25.72 13.76 7.37
C SER A 171 -25.14 14.47 6.14
N GLU A 172 -24.06 15.24 6.30
CA GLU A 172 -23.40 15.95 5.20
C GLU A 172 -22.65 15.00 4.26
N CYS A 173 -22.06 13.94 4.79
CA CYS A 173 -21.35 12.93 4.02
C CYS A 173 -22.30 12.10 3.15
N SER A 174 -23.49 11.82 3.68
CA SER A 174 -24.52 10.96 3.06
C SER A 174 -25.17 11.59 1.83
N THR A 175 -24.94 12.89 1.61
CA THR A 175 -25.35 13.57 0.37
C THR A 175 -24.61 13.06 -0.85
N CYS A 176 -23.41 12.50 -0.65
CA CYS A 176 -22.52 12.01 -1.69
C CYS A 176 -22.23 10.51 -1.52
N HIS A 177 -21.87 10.09 -0.30
CA HIS A 177 -21.51 8.72 0.01
C HIS A 177 -22.74 7.93 0.46
N GLN A 178 -23.12 6.90 -0.29
CA GLN A 178 -24.33 6.15 0.01
C GLN A 178 -24.13 5.28 1.26
N ILE A 179 -25.11 5.31 2.17
CA ILE A 179 -25.10 4.53 3.42
C ILE A 179 -25.32 3.04 3.14
N ASP A 180 -25.97 2.69 2.03
CA ASP A 180 -26.25 1.31 1.64
C ASP A 180 -25.02 0.54 1.12
N GLY A 181 -23.84 1.17 1.15
CA GLY A 181 -22.59 0.58 0.68
C GLY A 181 -22.41 0.57 -0.83
N SER A 182 -23.34 1.16 -1.60
CA SER A 182 -23.17 1.32 -3.04
C SER A 182 -22.05 2.30 -3.38
N ASP A 183 -21.37 2.05 -4.50
CA ASP A 183 -20.14 2.71 -4.91
C ASP A 183 -20.22 3.32 -6.33
N ALA A 184 -21.45 3.56 -6.82
CA ALA A 184 -21.71 4.06 -8.16
C ALA A 184 -21.19 5.50 -8.35
N GLY A 185 -19.93 5.64 -8.74
CA GLY A 185 -19.28 6.91 -9.06
C GLY A 185 -18.72 7.68 -7.86
N ILE A 186 -19.18 7.39 -6.64
CA ILE A 186 -18.63 7.91 -5.38
C ILE A 186 -18.33 6.71 -4.47
N PRO A 187 -17.11 6.57 -3.94
CA PRO A 187 -16.74 5.39 -3.16
C PRO A 187 -17.58 5.22 -1.91
N SER A 188 -17.90 3.97 -1.58
CA SER A 188 -18.48 3.63 -0.28
C SER A 188 -17.49 3.93 0.86
N ILE A 189 -18.02 4.47 1.94
CA ILE A 189 -17.30 4.72 3.21
C ILE A 189 -17.85 3.89 4.36
N THR A 190 -18.85 3.05 4.11
CA THR A 190 -19.40 2.12 5.09
C THR A 190 -18.51 0.89 5.20
N HIS A 191 -18.47 0.26 6.37
CA HIS A 191 -17.68 -0.96 6.62
C HIS A 191 -16.17 -0.81 6.52
N TRP A 192 -15.67 0.43 6.46
CA TRP A 192 -14.23 0.67 6.53
C TRP A 192 -13.71 0.35 7.93
N PRO A 193 -12.53 -0.29 8.06
CA PRO A 193 -11.82 -0.34 9.33
C PRO A 193 -11.64 1.08 9.88
N LYS A 194 -11.86 1.25 11.19
CA LYS A 194 -11.88 2.59 11.82
C LYS A 194 -10.55 3.30 11.61
N GLU A 195 -9.44 2.59 11.78
CA GLU A 195 -8.10 3.14 11.57
C GLU A 195 -7.89 3.62 10.13
N ASP A 196 -8.39 2.90 9.13
CA ASP A 196 -8.23 3.24 7.72
C ASP A 196 -9.02 4.51 7.35
N PHE A 197 -10.23 4.64 7.88
CA PHE A 197 -11.04 5.85 7.74
C PHE A 197 -10.33 7.07 8.34
N VAL A 198 -9.82 6.94 9.57
CA VAL A 198 -9.08 8.01 10.26
C VAL A 198 -7.86 8.43 9.44
N VAL A 199 -7.05 7.48 8.99
CA VAL A 199 -5.86 7.74 8.16
C VAL A 199 -6.23 8.46 6.86
N ALA A 200 -7.26 7.99 6.17
CA ALA A 200 -7.72 8.60 4.91
C ALA A 200 -8.18 10.05 5.10
N MET A 201 -8.95 10.33 6.15
CA MET A 201 -9.44 11.69 6.43
C MET A 201 -8.30 12.64 6.79
N HIS A 202 -7.32 12.19 7.56
CA HIS A 202 -6.12 12.98 7.81
C HIS A 202 -5.26 13.19 6.56
N ALA A 203 -5.24 12.24 5.63
CA ALA A 203 -4.55 12.39 4.33
C ALA A 203 -5.17 13.51 3.50
N TYR A 204 -6.51 13.58 3.45
CA TYR A 204 -7.22 14.68 2.80
C TYR A 204 -7.02 16.01 3.56
N LYS A 205 -7.11 16.01 4.90
CA LYS A 205 -6.90 17.21 5.74
C LYS A 205 -5.48 17.80 5.55
N ARG A 206 -4.46 16.95 5.42
CA ARG A 206 -3.06 17.33 5.14
C ARG A 206 -2.76 17.56 3.66
N LYS A 207 -3.76 17.42 2.77
CA LYS A 207 -3.66 17.55 1.31
C LYS A 207 -2.65 16.58 0.66
N LEU A 208 -2.37 15.47 1.32
CA LEU A 208 -1.52 14.40 0.79
C LEU A 208 -2.28 13.59 -0.27
N ARG A 209 -3.59 13.39 -0.08
CA ARG A 209 -4.51 12.91 -1.11
C ARG A 209 -5.04 14.06 -1.97
N PRO A 210 -4.78 14.08 -3.29
CA PRO A 210 -5.28 15.13 -4.17
C PRO A 210 -6.76 14.92 -4.53
N HIS A 211 -7.67 15.55 -3.77
CA HIS A 211 -9.10 15.60 -4.11
C HIS A 211 -9.77 16.85 -3.53
N PRO A 212 -10.06 17.89 -4.33
CA PRO A 212 -10.49 19.20 -3.81
C PRO A 212 -11.72 19.17 -2.89
N VAL A 213 -12.72 18.33 -3.20
CA VAL A 213 -13.93 18.21 -2.37
C VAL A 213 -13.61 17.58 -1.02
N MET A 214 -12.99 16.40 -0.99
CA MET A 214 -12.63 15.73 0.27
C MET A 214 -11.58 16.49 1.09
N GLN A 215 -10.67 17.23 0.47
CA GLN A 215 -9.78 18.14 1.20
C GLN A 215 -10.56 19.27 1.90
N MET A 216 -11.60 19.80 1.25
CA MET A 216 -12.48 20.81 1.82
C MET A 216 -13.37 20.25 2.93
N MET A 217 -13.88 19.03 2.78
CA MET A 217 -14.64 18.34 3.82
C MET A 217 -13.77 17.99 5.03
N ALA A 218 -12.65 17.28 4.81
CA ALA A 218 -11.74 16.87 5.87
C ALA A 218 -11.06 18.04 6.59
N GLY A 219 -10.80 19.15 5.88
CA GLY A 219 -10.20 20.35 6.44
C GLY A 219 -11.07 21.08 7.48
N ARG A 220 -12.37 20.75 7.55
CA ARG A 220 -13.31 21.35 8.51
C ARG A 220 -13.48 20.52 9.79
N LEU A 221 -13.01 19.26 9.79
CA LEU A 221 -13.24 18.33 10.88
C LEU A 221 -12.10 18.37 11.91
N SER A 222 -12.43 18.30 13.20
CA SER A 222 -11.50 18.00 14.28
C SER A 222 -11.07 16.52 14.26
N ASP A 223 -10.07 16.17 15.05
CA ASP A 223 -9.56 14.81 15.11
C ASP A 223 -10.58 13.89 15.85
N GLU A 224 -11.30 14.44 16.82
CA GLU A 224 -12.43 13.80 17.50
C GLU A 224 -13.64 13.59 16.59
N GLU A 225 -13.94 14.55 15.71
CA GLU A 225 -15.02 14.43 14.72
C GLU A 225 -14.70 13.36 13.68
N ILE A 226 -13.44 13.26 13.25
CA ILE A 226 -12.96 12.19 12.36
C ILE A 226 -13.10 10.83 13.06
N ALA A 227 -12.71 10.72 14.35
CA ALA A 227 -12.85 9.48 15.11
C ALA A 227 -14.32 9.08 15.32
N ALA A 228 -15.21 10.04 15.59
CA ALA A 228 -16.65 9.81 15.74
C ALA A 228 -17.28 9.29 14.44
N LEU A 229 -16.96 9.91 13.30
CA LEU A 229 -17.40 9.44 11.97
C LEU A 229 -16.88 8.03 11.67
N ALA A 230 -15.60 7.75 11.99
CA ALA A 230 -15.02 6.41 11.83
C ALA A 230 -15.76 5.35 12.68
N ALA A 231 -16.08 5.69 13.93
CA ALA A 231 -16.82 4.81 14.82
C ALA A 231 -18.23 4.50 14.31
N TYR A 232 -18.92 5.49 13.74
CA TYR A 232 -20.24 5.32 13.15
C TYR A 232 -20.21 4.45 11.89
N TYR A 233 -19.42 4.83 10.87
CA TYR A 233 -19.41 4.11 9.59
C TYR A 233 -18.85 2.70 9.67
N GLY A 234 -17.90 2.46 10.57
CA GLY A 234 -17.38 1.11 10.83
C GLY A 234 -18.33 0.21 11.62
N ALA A 235 -19.46 0.73 12.11
CA ALA A 235 -20.48 0.00 12.87
C ALA A 235 -21.80 -0.16 12.10
N LEU A 236 -21.86 0.28 10.84
CA LEU A 236 -23.00 0.03 9.95
C LEU A 236 -22.92 -1.41 9.40
N ASP A 237 -24.09 -2.00 9.14
CA ASP A 237 -24.30 -3.37 8.64
C ASP A 237 -24.57 -3.42 7.12
#